data_AF-A0A836VTX5-F1
#
_entry.id   AF-A0A836VTX5-F1
#
_cell.length_a   1.000
_cell.length_b   1.000
_cell.length_c   1.000
_cell.angle_alpha   90.00
_cell.angle_beta   90.00
_cell.angle_gamma   90.00
#
_symmetry.space_group_name_H-M   'P 1'
#
loop_
_entity.id
_entity.type
_entity.pdbx_description
1 polymer ?
#
loop_
_entity_poly.entity_id
_entity_poly.type
_entity_poly.pdbx_seq_one_letter_code
_entity_poly.pdbx_strand_id
1 'polypeptide(L)'
;MAYPILLCTFGAAAVTFLLMFAVPVLARTFQEMGGTLPLPTRMLIGVSEGVREHGLIGLAVLAVVFFVAYRLVNTDAGRLWYDRVRLRLPILGRVVSRLCISRFARTLGTLLDSGVRILPALSIARDSTGNRVFAVAIEKAAEGVRQGSRLGDELRAHREFPPTVADMIAVGEESGNLGKTLLRVAERFERDLDNAVRVLVSLVEPLLLIVMGSIVLFIVLAMLLPVFTMNALVQ
;
A
#
# COMPACT_ATOMS: atom_id res chain seq x y z
N MET A 1 10.48 -13.61 -7.38
CA MET A 1 11.11 -12.99 -6.19
C MET A 1 12.60 -12.72 -6.36
N ALA A 2 13.37 -13.55 -7.09
CA ALA A 2 14.80 -13.32 -7.29
C ALA A 2 15.13 -12.00 -8.01
N TYR A 3 14.32 -11.59 -8.98
CA TYR A 3 14.60 -10.40 -9.81
C TYR A 3 14.57 -9.06 -9.04
N PRO A 4 13.53 -8.69 -8.26
CA PRO A 4 13.56 -7.47 -7.44
C PRO A 4 14.69 -7.45 -6.41
N ILE A 5 15.01 -8.60 -5.82
CA ILE A 5 16.11 -8.72 -4.86
C ILE A 5 17.43 -8.43 -5.55
N LEU A 6 17.68 -9.05 -6.71
CA LEU A 6 18.89 -8.83 -7.51
C LEU A 6 19.00 -7.37 -7.95
N LEU A 7 17.91 -6.76 -8.43
CA LEU A 7 17.90 -5.36 -8.82
C LEU A 7 18.22 -4.44 -7.63
N CYS A 8 17.58 -4.66 -6.47
CA CYS A 8 17.86 -3.90 -5.27
C CYS A 8 19.30 -4.08 -4.77
N THR A 9 19.86 -5.30 -4.82
CA THR A 9 21.23 -5.54 -4.37
C THR A 9 22.26 -4.91 -5.29
N PHE A 10 22.16 -5.11 -6.60
CA PHE A 10 23.05 -4.47 -7.58
C PHE A 10 22.89 -2.95 -7.60
N GLY A 11 21.66 -2.46 -7.48
CA GLY A 11 21.35 -1.04 -7.36
C GLY A 11 21.97 -0.39 -6.14
N ALA A 12 21.75 -0.98 -4.97
CA ALA A 12 22.33 -0.50 -3.72
C ALA A 12 23.87 -0.54 -3.77
N ALA A 13 24.46 -1.60 -4.34
CA ALA A 13 25.90 -1.70 -4.52
C ALA A 13 26.44 -0.58 -5.45
N ALA A 14 25.79 -0.34 -6.60
CA ALA A 14 26.16 0.71 -7.53
C ALA A 14 26.05 2.11 -6.90
N VAL A 15 24.94 2.41 -6.23
CA VAL A 15 24.73 3.69 -5.52
C VAL A 15 25.78 3.86 -4.42
N THR A 16 26.03 2.83 -3.61
CA THR A 16 27.03 2.88 -2.53
C THR A 16 28.43 3.12 -3.10
N PHE A 17 28.80 2.43 -4.18
CA PHE A 17 30.07 2.63 -4.85
C PHE A 17 30.23 4.06 -5.37
N LEU A 18 29.21 4.59 -6.06
CA LEU A 18 29.22 5.96 -6.56
C LEU A 18 29.37 6.98 -5.42
N LEU A 19 28.65 6.80 -4.31
CA LEU A 19 28.71 7.69 -3.15
C LEU A 19 30.05 7.60 -2.41
N MET A 20 30.62 6.40 -2.26
CA MET A 20 31.83 6.19 -1.45
C MET A 20 33.12 6.49 -2.20
N PHE A 21 33.14 6.28 -3.52
CA PHE A 21 34.35 6.48 -4.32
C PHE A 21 34.23 7.67 -5.27
N ALA A 22 33.18 7.73 -6.08
CA ALA A 22 33.10 8.68 -7.18
C ALA A 22 32.85 10.12 -6.71
N VAL A 23 31.88 10.32 -5.81
CA VAL A 23 31.54 11.63 -5.23
C VAL A 23 32.70 12.28 -4.47
N PRO A 24 33.40 11.60 -3.53
CA PRO A 24 34.49 12.25 -2.78
C PRO A 24 35.71 12.55 -3.65
N VAL A 25 36.00 11.75 -4.68
CA VAL A 25 37.08 12.04 -5.62
C VAL A 25 36.78 13.34 -6.36
N LEU A 26 35.57 13.50 -6.90
CA LEU A 26 35.14 14.75 -7.56
C LEU A 26 35.08 15.94 -6.61
N ALA A 27 34.65 15.74 -5.36
CA ALA A 27 34.59 16.81 -4.38
C ALA A 27 35.99 17.34 -4.05
N ARG A 28 36.98 16.45 -3.89
CA ARG A 28 38.38 16.82 -3.64
C ARG A 28 38.99 17.58 -4.82
N THR A 29 38.82 17.08 -6.05
CA THR A 29 39.34 17.78 -7.24
C THR A 29 38.70 19.14 -7.44
N PHE A 30 37.41 19.31 -7.12
CA PHE A 30 36.74 20.60 -7.20
C PHE A 30 37.19 21.60 -6.11
N GLN A 31 37.47 21.12 -4.90
CA GLN A 31 37.99 21.95 -3.80
C GLN A 31 39.42 22.45 -4.08
N GLU A 32 40.26 21.61 -4.68
CA GLU A 32 41.63 21.98 -5.09
C GLU A 32 41.65 23.10 -6.14
N MET A 33 40.60 23.20 -6.96
CA MET A 33 40.44 24.24 -7.98
C MET A 33 39.83 25.56 -7.46
N GLY A 34 39.55 25.68 -6.16
CA GLY A 34 39.03 26.91 -5.54
C GLY A 34 37.60 27.29 -5.92
N GLY A 35 36.84 26.39 -6.56
CA GLY A 35 35.46 26.63 -6.98
C GLY A 35 34.44 26.35 -5.87
N THR A 36 33.30 27.03 -5.89
CA THR A 36 32.17 26.70 -5.00
C THR A 36 31.32 25.57 -5.60
N LEU A 37 31.17 24.46 -4.89
CA LEU A 37 30.43 23.29 -5.38
C LEU A 37 29.01 23.67 -5.87
N PRO A 38 28.52 23.15 -7.01
CA PRO A 38 27.13 23.31 -7.42
C PRO A 38 26.12 22.77 -6.40
N LEU A 39 24.90 23.33 -6.38
CA LEU A 39 23.83 22.97 -5.42
C LEU A 39 23.53 21.46 -5.33
N PRO A 40 23.41 20.71 -6.44
CA PRO A 40 23.14 19.26 -6.38
C PRO A 40 24.25 18.47 -5.67
N THR A 41 25.51 18.84 -5.90
CA THR A 41 26.68 18.20 -5.28
C THR A 41 26.76 18.50 -3.79
N ARG A 42 26.43 19.73 -3.35
CA ARG A 42 26.34 20.08 -1.92
C ARG A 42 25.24 19.32 -1.19
N MET A 43 24.07 19.16 -1.81
CA MET A 43 22.98 18.33 -1.25
C MET A 43 23.44 16.88 -1.08
N LEU A 44 24.14 16.33 -2.07
CA LEU A 44 24.65 14.95 -2.04
C LEU A 44 25.66 14.72 -0.91
N ILE A 45 26.61 15.65 -0.74
CA ILE A 45 27.61 15.61 0.34
C ILE A 45 26.93 15.80 1.71
N GLY A 46 25.99 16.73 1.84
CA GLY A 46 25.23 16.94 3.08
C GLY A 46 24.40 15.73 3.49
N VAL A 47 23.79 15.01 2.53
CA VAL A 47 23.11 13.73 2.80
C VAL A 47 24.11 12.65 3.21
N SER A 48 25.28 12.57 2.55
CA SER A 48 26.32 11.60 2.89
C SER A 48 26.90 11.80 4.29
N GLU A 49 27.20 13.06 4.65
CA GLU A 49 27.67 13.45 5.98
C GLU A 49 26.59 13.24 7.05
N GLY A 50 25.35 13.63 6.77
CA GLY A 50 24.22 13.40 7.67
C GLY A 50 23.96 11.92 7.95
N VAL A 51 24.08 11.04 6.94
CA VAL A 51 23.96 9.58 7.11
C VAL A 51 25.13 9.00 7.89
N ARG A 52 26.36 9.50 7.67
CA ARG A 52 27.57 9.01 8.34
C ARG A 52 27.67 9.47 9.80
N GLU A 53 27.21 10.68 10.11
CA GLU A 53 27.33 11.30 11.43
C GLU A 53 26.06 11.12 12.30
N HIS A 54 24.87 11.13 11.69
CA HIS A 54 23.58 11.00 12.39
C HIS A 54 22.80 9.74 11.99
N GLY A 55 23.42 8.77 11.33
CA GLY A 55 22.75 7.54 10.86
C GLY A 55 21.97 6.81 11.95
N LEU A 56 22.55 6.69 13.16
CA LEU A 56 21.88 6.09 14.33
C LEU A 56 20.69 6.91 14.82
N ILE A 57 20.77 8.25 14.77
CA ILE A 57 19.69 9.15 15.16
C ILE A 57 18.56 9.12 14.12
N GLY A 58 18.89 9.08 12.83
CA GLY A 58 17.90 8.90 11.76
C GLY A 58 17.15 7.57 11.87
N LEU A 59 17.87 6.48 12.18
CA LEU A 59 17.29 5.16 12.46
C LEU A 59 16.41 5.18 13.71
N ALA A 60 16.84 5.86 14.77
CA ALA A 60 16.05 6.05 15.99
C ALA A 60 14.79 6.88 15.73
N VAL A 61 14.86 7.95 14.94
CA VAL A 61 13.69 8.75 14.53
C VAL A 61 12.73 7.92 13.69
N LEU A 62 13.23 7.15 12.72
CA LEU A 62 12.40 6.22 11.93
C LEU A 62 11.72 5.17 12.81
N ALA A 63 12.45 4.61 13.78
CA ALA A 63 11.92 3.65 14.73
C ALA A 63 10.87 4.28 15.65
N VAL A 64 11.08 5.51 16.13
CA VAL A 64 10.12 6.25 16.95
C VAL A 64 8.88 6.63 16.14
N VAL A 65 9.03 7.13 14.90
CA VAL A 65 7.92 7.42 14.01
C VAL A 65 7.13 6.15 13.69
N PHE A 66 7.82 5.04 13.41
CA PHE A 66 7.18 3.74 13.19
C PHE A 66 6.44 3.27 14.45
N PHE A 67 7.05 3.40 15.63
CA PHE A 67 6.45 3.00 16.91
C PHE A 67 5.24 3.87 17.27
N VAL A 68 5.32 5.19 17.08
CA VAL A 68 4.22 6.14 17.30
C VAL A 68 3.10 5.90 16.30
N ALA A 69 3.42 5.73 15.02
CA ALA A 69 2.43 5.38 13.98
C ALA A 69 1.76 4.04 14.30
N TYR A 70 2.53 3.04 14.72
CA TYR A 70 2.01 1.73 15.15
C TYR A 70 1.08 1.87 16.36
N ARG A 71 1.46 2.67 17.36
CA ARG A 71 0.64 2.96 18.55
C ARG A 71 -0.64 3.71 18.20
N LEU A 72 -0.56 4.71 17.33
CA LEU A 72 -1.72 5.49 16.89
C LEU A 72 -2.69 4.62 16.08
N VAL A 73 -2.20 3.80 15.15
CA VAL A 73 -3.05 2.89 14.34
C VAL A 73 -3.72 1.79 15.20
N ASN A 74 -3.15 1.46 16.36
CA ASN A 74 -3.73 0.50 17.29
C ASN A 74 -4.79 1.08 18.26
N THR A 75 -5.06 2.39 18.23
CA THR A 75 -6.25 2.95 18.90
C THR A 75 -7.51 2.76 18.05
N ASP A 76 -8.70 2.69 18.66
CA ASP A 76 -9.96 2.46 17.92
C ASP A 76 -10.22 3.52 16.83
N ALA A 77 -9.95 4.79 17.13
CA ALA A 77 -10.06 5.89 16.18
C ALA A 77 -8.97 5.83 15.10
N GLY A 78 -7.74 5.46 15.46
CA GLY A 78 -6.63 5.31 14.53
C GLY A 78 -6.81 4.15 13.57
N ARG A 79 -7.40 3.03 14.01
CA ARG A 79 -7.71 1.88 13.16
C ARG A 79 -8.76 2.24 12.11
N LEU A 80 -9.81 2.97 12.49
CA LEU A 80 -10.82 3.48 11.56
C LEU A 80 -10.24 4.44 10.51
N TRP A 81 -9.38 5.38 10.94
CA TRP A 81 -8.69 6.29 10.02
C TRP A 81 -7.78 5.53 9.06
N TYR A 82 -7.00 4.59 9.58
CA TYR A 82 -6.07 3.76 8.80
C TYR A 82 -6.79 2.91 7.76
N ASP A 83 -7.87 2.23 8.15
CA ASP A 83 -8.69 1.42 7.25
C ASP A 83 -9.34 2.29 6.17
N ARG A 84 -9.79 3.50 6.51
CA ARG A 84 -10.34 4.46 5.55
C ARG A 84 -9.30 4.99 4.57
N VAL A 85 -8.08 5.29 5.03
CA VAL A 85 -6.98 5.73 4.16
C VAL A 85 -6.60 4.61 3.18
N ARG A 86 -6.47 3.37 3.67
CA ARG A 86 -6.18 2.20 2.83
C ARG A 86 -7.23 2.01 1.72
N LEU A 87 -8.51 2.21 2.03
CA LEU A 87 -9.60 2.11 1.05
C LEU A 87 -9.58 3.23 0.00
N ARG A 88 -8.97 4.38 0.28
CA ARG A 88 -8.87 5.51 -0.68
C ARG A 88 -7.68 5.41 -1.64
N LEU A 89 -6.72 4.53 -1.37
CA LEU A 89 -5.58 4.34 -2.28
C LEU A 89 -6.06 3.65 -3.57
N PRO A 90 -5.74 4.16 -4.77
CA PRO A 90 -6.39 3.73 -6.01
C PRO A 90 -6.17 2.25 -6.34
N ILE A 91 -5.02 1.69 -5.97
CA ILE A 91 -4.66 0.29 -6.27
C ILE A 91 -4.87 -0.60 -5.03
N LEU A 92 -4.39 -0.16 -3.86
CA LEU A 92 -4.54 -0.91 -2.60
C LEU A 92 -5.99 -0.97 -2.10
N GLY A 93 -6.77 0.10 -2.27
CA GLY A 93 -8.16 0.15 -1.83
C GLY A 93 -9.05 -0.86 -2.53
N ARG A 94 -8.82 -1.07 -3.83
CA ARG A 94 -9.53 -2.11 -4.61
C ARG A 94 -9.22 -3.52 -4.08
N VAL A 95 -7.97 -3.79 -3.73
CA VAL A 95 -7.51 -5.09 -3.20
C VAL A 95 -8.12 -5.34 -1.82
N VAL A 96 -8.05 -4.34 -0.93
CA VAL A 96 -8.64 -4.42 0.42
C VAL A 96 -10.15 -4.60 0.35
N SER A 97 -10.85 -3.82 -0.47
CA SER A 97 -12.30 -3.95 -0.66
C SER A 97 -12.69 -5.35 -1.15
N ARG A 98 -12.01 -5.87 -2.18
CA ARG A 98 -12.27 -7.23 -2.69
C ARG A 98 -12.01 -8.31 -1.65
N LEU A 99 -10.95 -8.18 -0.86
CA LEU A 99 -10.63 -9.09 0.25
C LEU A 99 -11.71 -9.07 1.35
N CYS A 100 -12.19 -7.89 1.72
CA CYS A 100 -13.25 -7.77 2.73
C CYS A 100 -14.57 -8.37 2.25
N ILE A 101 -14.95 -8.10 1.00
CA ILE A 101 -16.17 -8.67 0.38
C ILE A 101 -16.05 -10.19 0.27
N SER A 102 -14.89 -10.71 -0.16
CA SER A 102 -14.71 -12.16 -0.30
C SER A 102 -14.81 -12.87 1.04
N ARG A 103 -14.15 -12.35 2.09
CA ARG A 103 -14.24 -12.90 3.46
C ARG A 103 -15.65 -12.83 4.02
N PHE A 104 -16.31 -11.68 3.89
CA PHE A 104 -17.71 -11.51 4.28
C PHE A 104 -18.62 -12.55 3.61
N ALA A 105 -18.57 -12.62 2.28
CA ALA A 105 -19.43 -13.50 1.49
C ALA A 105 -19.10 -14.98 1.73
N ARG A 106 -17.81 -15.33 1.90
CA ARG A 106 -17.38 -16.70 2.21
C ARG A 106 -17.93 -17.14 3.56
N THR A 107 -17.69 -16.35 4.61
CA THR A 107 -18.13 -16.67 5.97
C THR A 107 -19.65 -16.72 6.05
N LEU A 108 -20.36 -15.70 5.56
CA LEU A 108 -21.81 -15.66 5.61
C LEU A 108 -22.42 -16.79 4.76
N GLY A 109 -21.91 -17.01 3.55
CA GLY A 109 -22.37 -18.06 2.65
C GLY A 109 -22.23 -19.45 3.26
N THR A 110 -21.06 -19.79 3.83
CA THR A 110 -20.82 -21.07 4.49
C THR A 110 -21.76 -21.30 5.67
N LEU A 111 -21.96 -20.28 6.51
CA LEU A 111 -22.84 -20.39 7.68
C LEU A 111 -24.30 -20.57 7.26
N LEU A 112 -24.78 -19.78 6.30
CA LEU A 112 -26.16 -19.87 5.81
C LEU A 112 -26.42 -21.19 5.07
N ASP A 113 -25.47 -21.66 4.25
CA ASP A 113 -25.57 -22.96 3.57
C ASP A 113 -25.56 -24.13 4.58
N SER A 114 -24.92 -23.95 5.74
CA SER A 114 -24.96 -24.88 6.87
C SER A 114 -26.21 -24.75 7.75
N GLY A 115 -27.19 -23.90 7.37
CA GLY A 115 -28.44 -23.72 8.10
C GLY A 115 -28.37 -22.80 9.33
N VAL A 116 -27.27 -22.06 9.52
CA VAL A 116 -27.17 -21.07 10.60
C VAL A 116 -28.11 -19.90 10.30
N ARG A 117 -28.80 -19.41 11.34
CA ARG A 117 -29.68 -18.23 11.22
C ARG A 117 -28.89 -16.99 10.78
N ILE A 118 -29.53 -16.14 9.98
CA ILE A 118 -28.89 -14.97 9.34
C ILE A 118 -28.27 -13.96 10.32
N LEU A 119 -28.94 -13.64 11.43
CA LEU A 119 -28.43 -12.63 12.37
C LEU A 119 -27.14 -13.07 13.09
N PRO A 120 -27.06 -14.28 13.69
CA PRO A 120 -25.78 -14.81 14.19
C PRO A 120 -24.72 -14.93 13.10
N ALA A 121 -25.09 -15.39 11.90
CA ALA A 121 -24.15 -15.55 10.79
C ALA A 121 -23.57 -14.20 10.33
N LEU A 122 -24.39 -13.15 10.28
CA LEU A 122 -23.97 -11.77 9.97
C LEU A 122 -22.98 -11.24 11.00
N SER A 123 -23.19 -11.50 12.30
CA SER A 123 -22.24 -11.09 13.34
C SER A 123 -20.87 -11.74 13.16
N ILE A 124 -20.84 -13.03 12.82
CA ILE A 124 -19.57 -13.75 12.58
C ILE A 124 -18.91 -13.25 11.28
N ALA A 125 -19.69 -13.05 10.22
CA ALA A 125 -19.19 -12.53 8.95
C ALA A 125 -18.68 -11.08 9.04
N ARG A 126 -19.27 -10.25 9.89
CA ARG A 126 -18.76 -8.91 10.24
C ARG A 126 -17.33 -8.99 10.75
N ASP A 127 -17.09 -9.90 11.68
CA ASP A 127 -15.79 -10.05 12.35
C ASP A 127 -14.73 -10.67 11.42
N SER A 128 -15.14 -11.45 10.41
CA SER A 128 -14.22 -12.04 9.42
C SER A 128 -13.69 -11.04 8.38
N THR A 129 -14.34 -9.89 8.19
CA THR A 129 -13.94 -8.90 7.16
C THR A 129 -12.53 -8.33 7.36
N GLY A 130 -12.07 -8.23 8.61
CA GLY A 130 -10.76 -7.68 8.96
C GLY A 130 -10.59 -6.18 8.68
N ASN A 131 -11.68 -5.45 8.44
CA ASN A 131 -11.68 -4.00 8.20
C ASN A 131 -12.84 -3.35 8.95
N ARG A 132 -12.54 -2.35 9.78
CA ARG A 132 -13.52 -1.74 10.68
C ARG A 132 -14.60 -0.95 9.91
N VAL A 133 -14.29 -0.40 8.74
CA VAL A 133 -15.26 0.32 7.90
C VAL A 133 -16.32 -0.66 7.37
N PHE A 134 -15.89 -1.82 6.87
CA PHE A 134 -16.81 -2.89 6.47
C PHE A 134 -17.60 -3.44 7.66
N ALA A 135 -16.96 -3.64 8.81
CA ALA A 135 -17.65 -4.10 10.01
C ALA A 135 -18.80 -3.17 10.43
N VAL A 136 -18.58 -1.85 10.41
CA VAL A 136 -19.62 -0.86 10.71
C VAL A 136 -20.74 -0.87 9.66
N ALA A 137 -20.43 -1.02 8.38
CA ALA A 137 -21.43 -1.13 7.33
C ALA A 137 -22.30 -2.39 7.49
N ILE A 138 -21.69 -3.54 7.79
CA ILE A 138 -22.40 -4.80 8.02
C ILE A 138 -23.25 -4.74 9.29
N GLU A 139 -22.76 -4.08 10.35
CA GLU A 139 -23.50 -3.90 11.59
C GLU A 139 -24.77 -3.07 11.40
N LYS A 140 -24.69 -1.97 10.64
CA LYS A 140 -25.86 -1.18 10.24
C LYS A 140 -26.83 -1.98 9.38
N ALA A 141 -26.32 -2.74 8.41
CA ALA A 141 -27.17 -3.59 7.59
C ALA A 141 -27.87 -4.69 8.43
N ALA A 142 -27.19 -5.24 9.44
CA ALA A 142 -27.78 -6.20 10.36
C ALA A 142 -28.88 -5.60 11.24
N GLU A 143 -28.83 -4.29 11.55
CA GLU A 143 -29.92 -3.58 12.23
C GLU A 143 -31.17 -3.48 11.34
N GLY A 144 -31.01 -3.15 10.06
CA GLY A 144 -32.13 -3.14 9.10
C GLY A 144 -32.74 -4.53 8.92
N VAL A 145 -31.91 -5.57 8.79
CA VAL A 145 -32.39 -6.97 8.72
C VAL A 145 -33.13 -7.39 9.99
N ARG A 146 -32.72 -6.92 11.18
CA ARG A 146 -33.47 -7.14 12.43
C ARG A 146 -34.87 -6.53 12.40
N GLN A 147 -35.05 -5.45 11.64
CA GLN A 147 -36.33 -4.75 11.46
C GLN A 147 -37.18 -5.33 10.32
N GLY A 148 -36.66 -6.33 9.60
CA GLY A 148 -37.38 -7.01 8.51
C GLY A 148 -37.02 -6.52 7.11
N SER A 149 -36.06 -5.59 6.97
CA SER A 149 -35.51 -5.23 5.65
C SER A 149 -34.73 -6.38 5.02
N ARG A 150 -34.65 -6.36 3.69
CA ARG A 150 -33.82 -7.30 2.91
C ARG A 150 -32.34 -6.95 3.04
N LEU A 151 -31.49 -7.97 3.16
CA LEU A 151 -30.05 -7.76 3.34
C LEU A 151 -29.41 -7.05 2.14
N GLY A 152 -29.83 -7.39 0.92
CA GLY A 152 -29.29 -6.78 -0.30
C GLY A 152 -29.52 -5.26 -0.34
N ASP A 153 -30.72 -4.82 0.06
CA ASP A 153 -31.10 -3.40 0.06
C ASP A 153 -30.32 -2.61 1.10
N GLU A 154 -30.18 -3.16 2.31
CA GLU A 154 -29.41 -2.55 3.39
C GLU A 154 -27.92 -2.41 3.04
N LEU A 155 -27.33 -3.43 2.40
CA LEU A 155 -25.93 -3.36 1.94
C LEU A 155 -25.75 -2.34 0.80
N ARG A 156 -26.76 -2.12 -0.03
CA ARG A 156 -26.73 -1.14 -1.13
C ARG A 156 -26.55 0.30 -0.64
N ALA A 157 -27.01 0.60 0.57
CA ALA A 157 -26.87 1.93 1.19
C ALA A 157 -25.41 2.28 1.55
N HIS A 158 -24.51 1.30 1.54
CA HIS A 158 -23.11 1.45 1.94
C HIS A 158 -22.17 1.43 0.73
N ARG A 159 -21.30 2.45 0.62
CA ARG A 159 -20.36 2.61 -0.51
C ARG A 159 -19.31 1.51 -0.60
N GLU A 160 -19.08 0.82 0.51
CA GLU A 160 -18.15 -0.28 0.65
C GLU A 160 -18.61 -1.53 -0.13
N PHE A 161 -19.91 -1.67 -0.35
CA PHE A 161 -20.50 -2.75 -1.12
C PHE A 161 -20.87 -2.26 -2.53
N PRO A 162 -20.22 -2.78 -3.58
CA PRO A 162 -20.58 -2.47 -4.95
C PRO A 162 -22.05 -2.84 -5.23
N PRO A 163 -22.78 -2.08 -6.07
CA PRO A 163 -24.16 -2.39 -6.42
C PRO A 163 -24.34 -3.82 -6.93
N THR A 164 -23.36 -4.32 -7.69
CA THR A 164 -23.37 -5.70 -8.20
C THR A 164 -23.40 -6.77 -7.11
N VAL A 165 -22.75 -6.52 -5.96
CA VAL A 165 -22.78 -7.45 -4.81
C VAL A 165 -24.15 -7.41 -4.14
N ALA A 166 -24.68 -6.20 -3.93
CA ALA A 166 -26.00 -6.00 -3.36
C ALA A 166 -27.10 -6.67 -4.22
N ASP A 167 -27.02 -6.50 -5.54
CA ASP A 167 -27.95 -7.11 -6.50
C ASP A 167 -27.90 -8.65 -6.44
N MET A 168 -26.70 -9.23 -6.43
CA MET A 168 -26.56 -10.69 -6.31
C MET A 168 -27.13 -11.21 -5.00
N ILE A 169 -26.92 -10.50 -3.90
CA ILE A 169 -27.46 -10.86 -2.58
C ILE A 169 -28.98 -10.77 -2.59
N ALA A 170 -29.56 -9.69 -3.13
CA ALA A 170 -31.00 -9.51 -3.24
C ALA A 170 -31.66 -10.64 -4.07
N VAL A 171 -31.09 -10.98 -5.22
CA VAL A 171 -31.56 -12.10 -6.05
C VAL A 171 -31.45 -13.43 -5.29
N GLY A 172 -30.34 -13.64 -4.57
CA GLY A 172 -30.15 -14.82 -3.75
C GLY A 172 -31.19 -14.95 -2.63
N GLU A 173 -31.53 -13.84 -1.98
CA GLU A 173 -32.55 -13.73 -0.94
C GLU A 173 -33.95 -14.01 -1.48
N GLU A 174 -34.33 -13.42 -2.62
CA GLU A 174 -35.61 -13.67 -3.29
C GLU A 174 -35.77 -15.13 -3.74
N SER A 175 -34.70 -15.74 -4.24
CA SER A 175 -34.70 -17.14 -4.67
C SER A 175 -34.61 -18.15 -3.52
N GLY A 176 -34.51 -17.70 -2.27
CA GLY A 176 -34.32 -18.57 -1.10
C GLY A 176 -32.99 -19.33 -1.08
N ASN A 177 -32.00 -18.87 -1.84
CA ASN A 177 -30.71 -19.56 -2.04
C ASN A 177 -29.51 -18.64 -1.71
N LEU A 178 -29.69 -17.81 -0.69
CA LEU A 178 -28.73 -16.79 -0.28
C LEU A 178 -27.33 -17.37 0.03
N GLY A 179 -27.27 -18.51 0.73
CA GLY A 179 -26.00 -19.19 1.06
C GLY A 179 -25.16 -19.53 -0.16
N LYS A 180 -25.72 -20.24 -1.13
CA LYS A 180 -25.00 -20.61 -2.38
C LYS A 180 -24.67 -19.39 -3.25
N THR A 181 -25.51 -18.36 -3.23
CA THR A 181 -25.23 -17.13 -3.98
C THR A 181 -24.06 -16.36 -3.36
N LEU A 182 -23.99 -16.26 -2.03
CA LEU A 182 -22.85 -15.68 -1.34
C LEU A 182 -21.54 -16.46 -1.56
N LEU A 183 -21.59 -17.79 -1.60
CA LEU A 183 -20.41 -18.60 -1.96
C LEU A 183 -19.93 -18.29 -3.39
N ARG A 184 -20.83 -18.10 -4.35
CA ARG A 184 -20.49 -17.67 -5.72
C ARG A 184 -19.91 -16.25 -5.76
N VAL A 185 -20.44 -15.34 -4.94
CA VAL A 185 -19.86 -13.99 -4.76
C VAL A 185 -18.44 -14.10 -4.21
N ALA A 186 -18.22 -14.91 -3.17
CA ALA A 186 -16.91 -15.11 -2.58
C ALA A 186 -15.88 -15.60 -3.60
N GLU A 187 -16.21 -16.64 -4.37
CA GLU A 187 -15.34 -17.18 -5.42
C GLU A 187 -15.04 -16.15 -6.52
N ARG A 188 -16.03 -15.34 -6.92
CA ARG A 188 -15.82 -14.25 -7.89
C ARG A 188 -14.82 -13.22 -7.35
N PHE A 189 -15.00 -12.79 -6.11
CA PHE A 189 -14.14 -11.76 -5.51
C PHE A 189 -12.77 -12.29 -5.10
N GLU A 190 -12.61 -13.58 -4.78
CA GLU A 190 -11.30 -14.24 -4.62
C GLU A 190 -10.52 -14.23 -5.93
N ARG A 191 -11.15 -14.59 -7.06
CA ARG A 191 -10.51 -14.48 -8.38
C ARG A 191 -10.13 -13.04 -8.72
N ASP A 192 -11.02 -12.09 -8.46
CA ASP A 192 -10.73 -10.67 -8.69
C ASP A 192 -9.62 -10.13 -7.75
N LEU A 193 -9.52 -10.67 -6.53
CA LEU A 193 -8.44 -10.37 -5.59
C LEU A 193 -7.10 -10.90 -6.11
N ASP A 194 -7.04 -12.16 -6.54
CA ASP A 194 -5.81 -12.76 -7.09
C ASP A 194 -5.29 -11.97 -8.28
N ASN A 195 -6.18 -11.55 -9.18
CA ASN A 195 -5.84 -10.69 -10.32
C ASN A 195 -5.29 -9.33 -9.85
N ALA A 196 -5.92 -8.72 -8.84
CA ALA A 196 -5.45 -7.44 -8.31
C ALA A 196 -4.09 -7.55 -7.63
N VAL A 197 -3.85 -8.64 -6.89
CA VAL A 197 -2.55 -8.93 -6.26
C VAL A 197 -1.47 -9.13 -7.33
N ARG A 198 -1.77 -9.85 -8.42
CA ARG A 198 -0.83 -10.00 -9.54
C ARG A 198 -0.44 -8.65 -10.17
N VAL A 199 -1.42 -7.79 -10.42
CA VAL A 199 -1.18 -6.43 -10.95
C VAL A 199 -0.33 -5.60 -9.99
N LEU A 200 -0.61 -5.67 -8.69
CA LEU A 200 0.20 -4.98 -7.69
C LEU A 200 1.66 -5.46 -7.72
N VAL A 201 1.87 -6.77 -7.73
CA VAL A 201 3.21 -7.37 -7.77
C VAL A 201 3.93 -7.01 -9.07
N SER A 202 3.25 -6.98 -10.22
CA SER A 202 3.88 -6.60 -11.50
C SER A 202 4.26 -5.11 -11.57
N LEU A 203 3.61 -4.23 -10.79
CA LEU A 203 3.96 -2.81 -10.73
C LEU A 203 5.18 -2.52 -9.85
N VAL A 204 5.57 -3.45 -8.96
CA VAL A 204 6.76 -3.29 -8.11
C VAL A 204 8.02 -3.16 -8.96
N GLU A 205 8.13 -3.92 -10.05
CA GLU A 205 9.31 -3.93 -10.91
C GLU A 205 9.54 -2.61 -11.68
N PRO A 206 8.57 -2.09 -12.46
CA PRO A 206 8.71 -0.79 -13.11
C PRO A 206 8.98 0.34 -12.13
N LEU A 207 8.31 0.30 -10.96
CA LEU A 207 8.52 1.31 -9.92
C LEU A 207 9.96 1.27 -9.38
N LEU A 208 10.50 0.09 -9.09
CA LEU A 208 11.88 -0.06 -8.64
C LEU A 208 12.87 0.45 -9.69
N LEU A 209 12.66 0.13 -10.97
CA LEU A 209 13.50 0.63 -12.06
C LEU A 209 13.46 2.15 -12.18
N ILE A 210 12.28 2.77 -12.09
CA ILE A 210 12.13 4.23 -12.13
C ILE A 210 12.83 4.88 -10.95
N VAL A 211 12.63 4.35 -9.74
CA VAL A 211 13.25 4.88 -8.52
C VAL A 211 14.77 4.76 -8.59
N MET A 212 15.29 3.56 -8.90
CA MET A 212 16.72 3.34 -9.01
C MET A 212 17.36 4.15 -10.14
N GLY A 213 16.73 4.16 -11.32
CA GLY A 213 17.20 4.95 -12.46
C GLY A 213 17.23 6.44 -12.13
N SER A 214 16.22 6.95 -11.42
CA SER A 214 16.18 8.35 -10.98
C SER A 214 17.32 8.67 -10.00
N ILE A 215 17.61 7.77 -9.05
CA ILE A 215 18.73 7.94 -8.10
C ILE A 215 20.06 7.97 -8.84
N VAL A 216 20.31 6.99 -9.72
CA VAL A 216 21.57 6.91 -10.49
C VAL A 216 21.71 8.12 -11.41
N LEU A 217 20.65 8.49 -12.13
CA LEU A 217 20.64 9.67 -13.00
C LEU A 217 20.93 10.95 -12.22
N PHE A 218 20.31 11.14 -11.05
CA PHE A 218 20.55 12.30 -10.19
C PHE A 218 22.02 12.38 -9.76
N ILE A 219 22.63 11.25 -9.35
CA ILE A 219 24.04 11.19 -8.98
C ILE A 219 24.92 11.57 -10.17
N VAL A 220 24.70 10.97 -11.34
CA VAL A 220 25.48 11.26 -12.54
C VAL A 220 25.37 12.74 -12.94
N LEU A 221 24.17 13.33 -12.93
CA LEU A 221 23.98 14.76 -13.23
C LEU A 221 24.70 15.64 -12.21
N ALA A 222 24.61 15.32 -10.92
CA ALA A 222 25.30 16.05 -9.86
C ALA A 222 26.83 15.95 -9.99
N MET A 223 27.34 14.90 -10.63
CA MET A 223 28.77 14.72 -10.94
C MET A 223 29.19 15.45 -12.23
N LEU A 224 28.36 15.48 -13.26
CA LEU A 224 28.68 16.10 -14.56
C LEU A 224 28.65 17.64 -14.51
N LEU A 225 27.73 18.22 -13.74
CA LEU A 225 27.61 19.68 -13.64
C LEU A 225 28.92 20.39 -13.22
N PRO A 226 29.62 19.95 -12.16
CA PRO A 226 30.95 20.45 -11.82
C PRO A 226 31.94 20.44 -13.00
N VAL A 227 31.98 19.34 -13.75
CA VAL A 227 32.89 19.17 -14.90
C VAL A 227 32.60 20.18 -16.01
N PHE A 228 31.31 20.45 -16.29
CA PHE A 228 30.96 21.48 -17.26
C PHE A 228 31.32 22.89 -16.78
N THR A 229 31.14 23.19 -15.50
CA THR A 229 31.57 24.47 -14.93
C THR A 229 33.09 24.63 -14.94
N MET A 230 33.85 23.54 -14.77
CA MET A 230 35.31 23.53 -14.88
C MET A 230 35.76 23.89 -16.30
N ASN A 231 35.14 23.31 -17.32
CA ASN A 231 35.50 23.60 -18.72
C ASN A 231 35.19 25.06 -19.11
N ALA A 232 34.16 25.67 -18.52
CA ALA A 232 33.81 27.06 -18.76
C ALA A 232 34.73 28.08 -18.05
N LEU A 233 35.48 27.66 -17.02
CA LEU A 233 36.44 28.51 -16.30
C LEU A 233 37.86 28.48 -16.89
N VAL A 234 38.14 27.51 -17.77
CA VAL A 234 39.44 27.33 -18.43
C VAL A 234 39.50 28.07 -19.78
N GLN A 235 38.36 28.58 -20.28
CA GLN A 235 38.27 29.52 -21.40
C GLN A 235 38.18 30.96 -20.87
#